data_AF-A0A920ANW0-F1
#
_entry.id   AF-A0A920ANW0-F1
#
_cell.length_a   1.000
_cell.length_b   1.000
_cell.length_c   1.000
_cell.angle_alpha   90.00
_cell.angle_beta   90.00
_cell.angle_gamma   90.00
#
_symmetry.space_group_name_H-M   'P 1'
#
loop_
_entity.id
_entity.type
_entity.pdbx_description
1 polymer ?
#
loop_
_entity_poly.entity_id
_entity_poly.type
_entity_poly.pdbx_seq_one_letter_code
_entity_poly.pdbx_strand_id
1 'polypeptide(L)' 'MEAGTTLAGMDLAIGYGSDGDSAFYAGGESGLVNVSLGGSKDIKITDDYSLPLFGSFIYNPDAEAAFMVVGMSF' A
#
# COMPACT_ATOMS: atom_id res chain seq x y z
N MET A 1 -10.90 2.02 -11.13
CA MET A 1 -10.28 3.36 -11.05
C MET A 1 -9.52 3.45 -9.74
N GLU A 2 -8.25 3.82 -9.78
CA GLU A 2 -7.43 3.99 -8.59
C GLU A 2 -7.01 5.46 -8.45
N ALA A 3 -7.06 5.98 -7.23
CA ALA A 3 -6.64 7.31 -6.87
C ALA A 3 -5.65 7.23 -5.72
N GLY A 4 -4.44 7.76 -5.93
CA GLY A 4 -3.39 7.83 -4.93
C GLY A 4 -2.89 9.25 -4.74
N THR A 5 -2.50 9.59 -3.52
CA THR A 5 -1.85 10.86 -3.18
C THR A 5 -0.84 10.64 -2.05
N THR A 6 0.19 11.47 -2.01
CA THR A 6 1.12 11.51 -0.88
C THR A 6 0.74 12.69 0.02
N LEU A 7 0.42 12.42 1.28
CA LEU A 7 0.07 13.42 2.28
C LEU A 7 1.00 13.32 3.48
N ALA A 8 1.67 14.44 3.81
CA ALA A 8 2.59 14.54 4.94
C ALA A 8 3.71 13.46 4.96
N GLY A 9 4.17 13.01 3.79
CA GLY A 9 5.21 11.98 3.66
C GLY A 9 4.70 10.54 3.77
N MET A 10 3.38 10.35 3.80
CA MET A 10 2.72 9.05 3.74
C MET A 10 1.97 8.91 2.42
N ASP A 11 2.11 7.76 1.77
CA ASP A 11 1.41 7.42 0.54
C ASP A 11 0.05 6.84 0.91
N LEU A 12 -1.02 7.44 0.40
CA LEU A 12 -2.38 6.95 0.54
C LEU A 12 -2.93 6.64 -0.84
N ALA A 13 -3.41 5.42 -1.05
CA ALA A 13 -4.13 5.08 -2.26
C ALA A 13 -5.43 4.34 -1.93
N ILE A 14 -6.44 4.64 -2.74
CA ILE A 14 -7.73 3.97 -2.74
C ILE A 14 -8.03 3.55 -4.17
N GLY A 15 -8.44 2.30 -4.36
CA GLY A 15 -8.95 1.84 -5.63
C GLY A 15 -10.34 1.27 -5.49
N TYR A 16 -11.09 1.55 -6.55
CA TYR A 16 -12.46 1.13 -6.74
C TYR A 16 -12.50 0.30 -8.02
N GLY A 17 -12.87 -0.96 -7.90
CA GLY A 17 -12.78 -1.93 -8.98
C GLY A 17 -14.08 -2.70 -9.12
N SER A 18 -14.28 -3.25 -10.30
CA SER A 18 -15.43 -4.07 -10.65
C SER A 18 -15.02 -5.09 -11.69
N ASP A 19 -14.05 -5.94 -11.34
CA ASP A 19 -13.72 -7.11 -12.14
C ASP A 19 -12.77 -8.03 -11.37
N GLY A 20 -13.16 -9.30 -11.19
CA GLY A 20 -12.25 -10.40 -10.84
C GLY A 20 -12.23 -10.87 -9.39
N ASP A 21 -12.67 -12.12 -9.19
CA ASP A 21 -12.63 -12.86 -7.92
C ASP A 21 -11.18 -13.18 -7.49
N SER A 22 -10.52 -12.24 -6.81
CA SER A 22 -9.19 -12.47 -6.21
C SER A 22 -8.92 -11.50 -5.07
N ALA A 23 -7.98 -11.82 -4.19
CA ALA A 23 -7.62 -10.97 -3.06
C ALA A 23 -7.08 -9.57 -3.44
N PHE A 24 -6.74 -9.35 -4.71
CA PHE A 24 -6.26 -8.07 -5.26
C PHE A 24 -7.33 -7.32 -6.07
N TYR A 25 -8.54 -7.86 -6.23
CA TYR A 25 -9.58 -7.33 -7.11
C TYR A 25 -10.98 -7.46 -6.49
N ALA A 26 -11.98 -6.83 -7.11
CA ALA A 26 -13.38 -6.86 -6.65
C ALA A 26 -14.00 -8.21 -6.99
N GLY A 27 -14.45 -8.93 -5.96
CA GLY A 27 -15.31 -10.10 -6.03
C GLY A 27 -16.70 -9.73 -6.56
N GLY A 28 -16.79 -9.47 -7.87
CA GLY A 28 -18.04 -9.45 -8.63
C GLY A 28 -18.97 -8.25 -8.45
N GLU A 29 -18.95 -7.54 -7.31
CA GLU A 29 -19.72 -6.31 -7.10
C GLU A 29 -18.78 -5.09 -7.05
N SER A 30 -19.22 -3.93 -7.58
CA SER A 30 -18.34 -2.76 -7.68
C SER A 30 -18.04 -2.18 -6.29
N GLY A 31 -16.83 -2.37 -5.78
CA GLY A 31 -16.48 -2.10 -4.39
C GLY A 31 -15.14 -1.40 -4.20
N LEU A 32 -14.84 -1.00 -2.96
CA LEU A 32 -13.50 -0.59 -2.55
C LEU A 32 -12.61 -1.84 -2.55
N VAL A 33 -11.70 -1.94 -3.53
CA VAL A 33 -10.89 -3.16 -3.73
C VAL A 33 -9.52 -3.06 -3.08
N ASN A 34 -9.07 -1.85 -2.75
CA ASN A 34 -7.81 -1.65 -2.07
C ASN A 34 -7.75 -0.28 -1.41
N VAL A 35 -7.44 -0.28 -0.13
CA VAL A 35 -7.06 0.89 0.66
C VAL A 35 -5.63 0.64 1.11
N SER A 36 -4.68 1.40 0.57
CA SER A 36 -3.28 1.25 0.95
C SER A 36 -2.72 2.50 1.59
N LEU A 37 -1.96 2.31 2.66
CA LEU A 37 -1.24 3.36 3.36
C LEU A 37 0.22 2.94 3.49
N GLY A 38 1.11 3.70 2.89
CA GLY A 38 2.53 3.45 2.86
C GLY A 38 3.36 4.64 3.31
N GLY A 39 4.64 4.40 3.51
CA GLY A 39 5.61 5.42 3.82
C GLY A 39 7.02 4.87 3.76
N SER A 40 7.96 5.77 3.54
CA SER A 40 9.39 5.46 3.52
C SER A 40 10.13 6.31 4.54
N LYS A 41 11.13 5.72 5.19
CA LYS A 41 12.00 6.39 6.13
C LYS A 41 13.43 5.90 5.99
N ASP A 42 14.33 6.85 5.76
CA ASP A 42 15.76 6.62 5.86
C ASP A 42 16.18 6.53 7.33
N ILE A 43 16.74 5.39 7.71
CA ILE A 43 17.37 5.22 9.01
C ILE A 43 18.87 5.38 8.83
N LYS A 44 19.44 6.46 9.37
CA LYS A 44 20.89 6.63 9.47
C LYS A 44 21.46 5.57 10.41
N ILE A 45 22.35 4.73 9.89
CA ILE A 45 23.09 3.72 10.66
C ILE A 45 24.49 4.24 10.99
N THR A 46 25.14 4.92 10.04
CA THR A 46 26.41 5.63 10.23
C THR A 46 26.36 7.01 9.57
N ASP A 47 27.40 7.83 9.74
CA ASP A 47 27.47 9.16 9.11
C ASP A 47 27.35 9.12 7.58
N ASP A 48 27.89 8.08 6.95
CA ASP A 48 27.90 7.89 5.49
C ASP A 48 26.85 6.89 4.99
N TYR A 49 26.17 6.15 5.88
CA TYR A 49 25.22 5.09 5.49
C TYR A 49 23.83 5.30 6.09
N SER A 50 22.85 5.43 5.19
CA SER A 50 21.42 5.42 5.51
C SER A 50 20.78 4.20 4.88
N LEU A 51 20.00 3.47 5.65
CA LEU A 51 19.19 2.36 5.19
C LEU A 51 17.78 2.88 4.88
N PRO A 52 17.39 2.99 3.59
CA PRO A 52 16.03 3.32 3.21
C PRO A 52 15.11 2.15 3.54
N LEU A 53 14.22 2.34 4.52
CA LEU A 53 13.15 1.41 4.83
C LEU A 53 11.84 1.93 4.27
N PHE A 54 11.01 1.06 3.71
CA PHE A 54 9.66 1.41 3.31
C PHE A 54 8.67 0.34 3.74
N GLY A 55 7.45 0.77 4.03
CA GLY A 55 6.36 -0.10 4.39
C GLY A 55 5.08 0.34 3.70
N SER A 56 4.21 -0.60 3.38
CA SER A 56 2.86 -0.35 2.89
C SER A 56 1.90 -1.35 3.52
N PHE A 57 0.81 -0.85 4.06
CA PHE A 57 -0.30 -1.64 4.56
C PHE A 57 -1.45 -1.51 3.57
N ILE A 58 -1.89 -2.62 3.01
CA ILE A 58 -2.92 -2.69 1.97
C ILE A 58 -4.08 -3.53 2.51
N TYR A 59 -5.28 -2.97 2.50
CA TYR A 59 -6.48 -3.64 2.97
C TYR A 59 -7.52 -3.68 1.85
N ASN A 60 -8.03 -4.88 1.57
CA ASN A 60 -9.14 -5.12 0.65
C ASN A 60 -10.38 -5.52 1.48
N PRO A 61 -11.32 -4.58 1.75
CA PRO A 61 -12.52 -4.88 2.52
C PRO A 61 -13.49 -5.81 1.77
N ASP A 62 -13.43 -5.87 0.44
CA ASP A 62 -14.28 -6.71 -0.39
C ASP A 62 -13.84 -8.20 -0.32
N ALA A 63 -12.54 -8.46 -0.40
CA ALA A 63 -11.98 -9.80 -0.23
C ALA A 63 -11.67 -10.17 1.24
N GLU A 64 -12.05 -9.31 2.20
CA GLU A 64 -11.72 -9.44 3.63
C GLU A 64 -10.22 -9.74 3.90
N ALA A 65 -9.33 -9.22 3.05
CA ALA A 65 -7.91 -9.55 3.05
C ALA A 65 -7.04 -8.34 3.40
N ALA A 66 -5.96 -8.57 4.15
CA ALA A 66 -4.98 -7.54 4.49
C ALA A 66 -3.57 -8.01 4.13
N PHE A 67 -2.77 -7.10 3.61
CA PHE A 67 -1.39 -7.31 3.22
C PHE A 67 -0.50 -6.27 3.86
N MET A 68 0.64 -6.69 4.37
CA MET A 68 1.69 -5.81 4.85
C MET A 68 2.95 -6.06 4.04
N VAL A 69 3.41 -5.05 3.35
CA VAL A 69 4.65 -5.05 2.58
C VAL A 69 5.67 -4.26 3.37
N VAL A 70 6.82 -4.87 3.64
CA VAL A 70 7.98 -4.19 4.24
C VAL A 70 9.18 -4.48 3.36
N GLY A 71 9.90 -3.43 2.98
CA GLY A 71 11.07 -3.53 2.14
C GLY A 71 12.21 -2.65 2.64
N MET A 72 13.41 -3.02 2.22
CA MET A 72 14.64 -2.26 2.42
C MET A 72 15.42 -2.25 1.11
N SER A 73 16.10 -1.16 0.79
CA SER A 73 17.05 -1.07 -0.32
C SER A 73 18.47 -0.89 0.21
N PHE A 74 19.47 -1.40 -0.52
CA PHE A 74 20.88 -1.46 -0.12
C PHE A 74 21.80 -0.76 -1.11
#